data_AF-C9MTI4-F1
#
_entry.id   AF-C9MTI4-F1
#
_cell.length_a   1.000
_cell.length_b   1.000
_cell.length_c   1.000
_cell.angle_alpha   90.00
_cell.angle_beta   90.00
_cell.angle_gamma   90.00
#
_symmetry.space_group_name_H-M   'P 1'
#
loop_
_entity.id
_entity.type
_entity.pdbx_description
1 polymer ?
#
loop_
_entity_poly.entity_id
_entity_poly.type
_entity_poly.pdbx_seq_one_letter_code
_entity_poly.pdbx_strand_id
1 'polypeptide(L)'
;MTIVMLLVTLLMFVACKHDFFEKGDSGLSYLNTDFVEVRTNEAAELVEAVTDKGDLLKLQPHLKKLWAMTSDTTYRALLYYDKVVDGKTKAIEVSQVPVLRMRLALNVDVVHTDPVVFESAWISKNRRYLNLGLSLKTGRAEDKKAVQSLAMVADAVKKRADGGRNFYLRLYHAQNGVPEYYSSRVFVSMPMTDIQPGDSIILDINTYKGMVRKCF
;
A
#
# COMPACT_ATOMS: atom_id res chain seq x y z
N MET A 1 52.29 66.80 18.32
CA MET A 1 50.98 66.53 18.95
C MET A 1 50.24 65.55 18.07
N THR A 2 50.22 64.29 18.50
CA THR A 2 49.63 63.13 17.83
C THR A 2 48.13 63.06 18.11
N ILE A 3 47.29 63.09 17.07
CA ILE A 3 45.85 62.81 17.19
C ILE A 3 45.66 61.32 16.88
N VAL A 4 45.22 60.58 17.89
CA VAL A 4 44.89 59.16 17.84
C VAL A 4 43.52 59.01 17.17
N MET A 5 43.48 58.29 16.05
CA MET A 5 42.25 57.94 15.34
C MET A 5 41.64 56.70 16.01
N LEU A 6 40.48 56.85 16.64
CA LEU A 6 39.75 55.79 17.33
C LEU A 6 39.03 54.91 16.29
N LEU A 7 39.56 53.71 16.02
CA LEU A 7 38.93 52.71 15.15
C LEU A 7 37.87 51.96 15.97
N VAL A 8 36.59 52.30 15.78
CA VAL A 8 35.46 51.54 16.34
C VAL A 8 35.22 50.33 15.44
N THR A 9 35.73 49.17 15.84
CA THR A 9 35.42 47.88 15.22
C THR A 9 34.02 47.42 15.63
N LEU A 10 33.09 47.50 14.68
CA LEU A 10 31.73 46.95 14.80
C LEU A 10 31.80 45.41 14.70
N LEU A 11 31.74 44.72 15.84
CA LEU A 11 31.56 43.26 15.90
C LEU A 11 30.13 42.91 15.47
N MET A 12 29.96 42.64 14.17
CA MET A 12 28.73 42.06 13.63
C MET A 12 28.66 40.59 14.05
N PHE A 13 27.89 40.30 15.11
CA PHE A 13 27.41 38.94 15.37
C PHE A 13 26.45 38.55 14.25
N VAL A 14 26.95 37.85 13.22
CA VAL A 14 26.08 37.13 12.29
C VAL A 14 25.52 35.93 13.03
N ALA A 15 24.38 36.13 13.69
CA ALA A 15 23.55 35.01 14.12
C ALA A 15 22.97 34.37 12.87
N CYS A 16 23.67 33.38 12.31
CA CYS A 16 23.13 32.52 11.26
C CYS A 16 21.95 31.72 11.82
N LYS A 17 20.75 32.31 11.78
CA LYS A 17 19.52 31.53 11.81
C LYS A 17 19.42 30.82 10.46
N HIS A 18 19.76 29.54 10.45
CA HIS A 18 19.59 28.68 9.29
C HIS A 18 18.10 28.34 9.16
N ASP A 19 17.38 29.04 8.29
CA ASP A 19 16.00 28.73 7.98
C ASP A 19 15.94 27.57 6.96
N PHE A 20 15.27 26.49 7.34
CA PHE A 20 15.08 25.24 6.58
C PHE A 20 14.48 25.43 5.17
N PHE A 21 13.98 26.62 4.85
CA PHE A 21 13.30 26.91 3.59
C PHE A 21 14.25 27.02 2.38
N GLU A 22 15.53 27.38 2.56
CA GLU A 22 16.41 27.62 1.40
C GLU A 22 16.90 26.35 0.68
N LYS A 23 16.87 25.18 1.33
CA LYS A 23 17.37 23.93 0.72
C LYS A 23 16.31 23.05 0.07
N GLY A 24 15.02 23.32 0.27
CA GLY A 24 13.95 22.36 -0.07
C GLY A 24 14.11 21.01 0.65
N ASP A 25 14.91 20.98 1.71
CA ASP A 25 15.27 19.81 2.48
C ASP A 25 14.50 19.83 3.80
N SER A 26 13.29 19.28 3.77
CA SER A 26 12.44 19.14 4.95
C SER A 26 12.46 17.69 5.42
N GLY A 27 11.99 17.41 6.64
CA GLY A 27 11.82 16.01 7.10
C GLY A 27 10.99 15.15 6.15
N LEU A 28 10.05 15.77 5.39
CA LEU A 28 9.24 15.08 4.38
C LEU A 28 10.02 14.74 3.10
N SER A 29 11.16 15.39 2.84
CA SER A 29 12.02 15.13 1.67
C SER A 29 12.65 13.73 1.73
N TYR A 30 12.65 13.09 2.91
CA TYR A 30 13.16 11.74 3.14
C TYR A 30 12.05 10.69 3.34
N LEU A 31 10.79 11.06 3.09
CA LEU A 31 9.65 10.17 3.22
C LEU A 31 9.66 9.15 2.08
N ASN A 32 9.78 7.88 2.45
CA ASN A 32 9.61 6.74 1.57
C ASN A 32 8.22 6.15 1.76
N THR A 33 7.71 5.50 0.72
CA THR A 33 6.44 4.78 0.76
C THR A 33 6.56 3.51 -0.06
N ASP A 34 6.41 2.37 0.62
CA ASP A 34 6.48 1.07 -0.04
C ASP A 34 5.35 0.16 0.47
N PHE A 35 4.88 -0.71 -0.41
CA PHE A 35 4.15 -1.89 0.01
C PHE A 35 5.15 -2.88 0.61
N VAL A 36 4.80 -3.40 1.78
CA VAL A 36 5.67 -4.25 2.57
C VAL A 36 4.94 -5.46 3.09
N GLU A 37 5.71 -6.48 3.41
CA GLU A 37 5.32 -7.49 4.37
C GLU A 37 5.89 -7.13 5.74
N VAL A 38 5.02 -6.85 6.71
CA VAL A 38 5.43 -6.49 8.07
C VAL A 38 5.17 -7.64 9.03
N ARG A 39 6.15 -7.96 9.87
CA ARG A 39 6.11 -9.07 10.82
C ARG A 39 5.87 -8.55 12.24
N THR A 40 4.99 -9.23 12.96
CA THR A 40 4.82 -9.04 14.41
C THR A 40 5.77 -9.93 15.21
N ASN A 41 6.17 -9.49 16.41
CA ASN A 41 6.86 -10.32 17.40
C ASN A 41 5.84 -11.03 18.34
N GLU A 42 6.36 -11.71 19.37
CA GLU A 42 5.56 -12.40 20.41
C GLU A 42 4.56 -11.47 21.13
N ALA A 43 4.86 -10.18 21.24
CA ALA A 43 4.03 -9.15 21.86
C ALA A 43 3.01 -8.49 20.89
N ALA A 44 2.91 -9.02 19.67
CA ALA A 44 2.12 -8.48 18.57
C ALA A 44 2.52 -7.04 18.18
N GLU A 45 3.80 -6.71 18.29
CA GLU A 45 4.36 -5.45 17.81
C GLU A 45 4.99 -5.65 16.44
N LEU A 46 4.77 -4.71 15.52
CA LEU A 46 5.45 -4.64 14.23
C LEU A 46 6.92 -4.31 14.46
N VAL A 47 7.81 -5.22 14.07
CA VAL A 47 9.26 -5.12 14.34
C VAL A 47 10.11 -5.04 13.08
N GLU A 48 9.63 -5.60 11.97
CA GLU A 48 10.41 -5.76 10.76
C GLU A 48 9.49 -5.75 9.55
N ALA A 49 9.94 -5.10 8.47
CA ALA A 49 9.21 -5.06 7.21
C ALA A 49 10.13 -5.41 6.03
N VAL A 50 9.60 -6.12 5.05
CA VAL A 50 10.30 -6.43 3.79
C VAL A 50 9.56 -5.75 2.64
N THR A 51 10.25 -4.90 1.88
CA THR A 51 9.65 -4.20 0.73
C THR A 51 9.39 -5.16 -0.43
N ASP A 52 8.54 -4.76 -1.38
CA ASP A 52 8.38 -5.49 -2.64
C ASP A 52 9.67 -5.62 -3.46
N LYS A 53 10.68 -4.79 -3.16
CA LYS A 53 12.01 -4.83 -3.77
C LYS A 53 12.95 -5.82 -3.07
N GLY A 54 12.59 -6.30 -1.88
CA GLY A 54 13.39 -7.21 -1.05
C GLY A 54 14.20 -6.52 0.04
N ASP A 55 14.03 -5.21 0.26
CA ASP A 55 14.78 -4.47 1.28
C ASP A 55 14.23 -4.80 2.67
N LEU A 56 15.13 -5.10 3.61
CA LEU A 56 14.79 -5.36 5.01
C LEU A 56 14.82 -4.06 5.81
N LEU A 57 13.70 -3.73 6.45
CA LEU A 57 13.51 -2.54 7.28
C LEU A 57 13.27 -2.96 8.73
N LYS A 58 14.24 -2.69 9.62
CA LYS A 58 14.08 -2.92 11.06
C LYS A 58 13.35 -1.74 11.68
N LEU A 59 12.12 -1.94 12.14
CA LEU A 59 11.28 -0.85 12.64
C LEU A 59 11.75 -0.44 14.04
N GLN A 60 12.04 0.84 14.25
CA GLN A 60 12.34 1.37 15.56
C GLN A 60 11.72 2.78 15.73
N PRO A 61 10.87 3.01 16.74
CA PRO A 61 10.38 2.04 17.72
C PRO A 61 9.51 0.94 17.07
N HIS A 62 9.35 -0.19 17.76
CA HIS A 62 8.31 -1.15 17.40
C HIS A 62 6.93 -0.51 17.51
N LEU A 63 5.96 -0.97 16.73
CA LEU A 63 4.64 -0.36 16.66
C LEU A 63 3.54 -1.34 17.00
N LYS A 64 2.51 -0.87 17.72
CA LYS A 64 1.28 -1.65 17.92
C LYS A 64 0.15 -1.05 17.09
N LYS A 65 -0.56 -1.89 16.34
CA LYS A 65 -1.70 -1.48 15.50
C LYS A 65 -2.89 -2.40 15.76
N LEU A 66 -4.09 -1.84 15.85
CA LEU A 66 -5.32 -2.59 16.14
C LEU A 66 -5.66 -3.68 15.12
N TRP A 67 -5.12 -3.57 13.89
CA TRP A 67 -5.32 -4.55 12.82
C TRP A 67 -4.26 -5.66 12.81
N ALA A 68 -3.20 -5.57 13.63
CA ALA A 68 -2.07 -6.50 13.67
C ALA A 68 -1.92 -7.13 15.07
N MET A 69 -2.94 -7.85 15.51
CA MET A 69 -3.01 -8.36 16.89
C MET A 69 -2.53 -9.80 17.05
N THR A 70 -2.24 -10.51 15.96
CA THR A 70 -1.70 -11.88 16.01
C THR A 70 -0.18 -11.80 16.11
N SER A 71 0.38 -12.43 17.15
CA SER A 71 1.82 -12.54 17.34
C SER A 71 2.49 -13.38 16.25
N ASP A 72 3.79 -13.15 16.03
CA ASP A 72 4.65 -13.93 15.12
C ASP A 72 4.04 -14.16 13.73
N THR A 73 3.35 -13.14 13.20
CA THR A 73 2.56 -13.21 11.97
C THR A 73 3.00 -12.14 10.98
N THR A 74 2.94 -12.47 9.70
CA THR A 74 3.19 -11.53 8.62
C THR A 74 1.88 -10.95 8.08
N TYR A 75 1.86 -9.63 7.92
CA TYR A 75 0.77 -8.88 7.31
C TYR A 75 1.26 -8.12 6.09
N ARG A 76 0.35 -7.86 5.14
CA ARG A 76 0.58 -6.95 4.04
C ARG A 76 0.20 -5.53 4.45
N ALA A 77 1.07 -4.56 4.20
CA ALA A 77 0.87 -3.18 4.62
C ALA A 77 1.44 -2.17 3.61
N LEU A 78 0.98 -0.92 3.72
CA LEU A 78 1.60 0.26 3.14
C LEU A 78 2.36 0.98 4.25
N LEU A 79 3.66 1.11 4.10
CA LEU A 79 4.56 1.70 5.09
C LEU A 79 5.08 3.05 4.59
N TYR A 80 4.83 4.09 5.38
CA TYR A 80 5.46 5.40 5.26
C TYR A 80 6.59 5.48 6.28
N TYR A 81 7.80 5.82 5.85
CA TYR A 81 8.98 5.81 6.72
C TYR A 81 10.04 6.82 6.30
N ASP A 82 10.81 7.29 7.28
CA ASP A 82 11.97 8.17 7.04
C ASP A 82 13.15 7.38 6.45
N LYS A 83 14.19 8.08 5.97
CA LYS A 83 15.44 7.43 5.56
C LYS A 83 15.98 6.49 6.66
N VAL A 84 16.47 5.31 6.24
CA VAL A 84 17.14 4.35 7.13
C VAL A 84 18.45 4.95 7.65
N VAL A 85 18.61 4.98 8.97
CA VAL A 85 19.81 5.49 9.66
C VAL A 85 20.31 4.38 10.59
N ASP A 86 21.60 4.04 10.48
CA ASP A 86 22.24 2.97 11.28
C ASP A 86 21.48 1.63 11.24
N GLY A 87 20.91 1.29 10.08
CA GLY A 87 20.14 0.06 9.88
C GLY A 87 18.77 0.03 10.57
N LYS A 88 18.34 1.17 11.13
CA LYS A 88 17.04 1.35 11.80
C LYS A 88 16.12 2.19 10.95
N THR A 89 14.85 1.85 10.98
CA THR A 89 13.80 2.47 10.18
C THR A 89 12.74 3.06 11.10
N LYS A 90 12.58 4.39 11.07
CA LYS A 90 11.50 5.06 11.77
C LYS A 90 10.24 5.05 10.89
N ALA A 91 9.25 4.27 11.30
CA ALA A 91 7.94 4.31 10.67
C ALA A 91 7.18 5.59 11.04
N ILE A 92 6.58 6.23 10.04
CA ILE A 92 5.71 7.39 10.19
C ILE A 92 4.26 6.92 10.23
N GLU A 93 3.85 6.07 9.31
CA GLU A 93 2.54 5.45 9.32
C GLU A 93 2.56 4.05 8.71
N VAL A 94 1.73 3.15 9.25
CA VAL A 94 1.57 1.79 8.74
C VAL A 94 0.10 1.45 8.67
N SER A 95 -0.37 1.28 7.44
CA SER A 95 -1.77 0.97 7.13
C SER A 95 -1.87 -0.44 6.57
N GLN A 96 -2.88 -1.19 7.02
CA GLN A 96 -3.13 -2.52 6.48
C GLN A 96 -3.49 -2.44 4.99
N VAL A 97 -2.99 -3.40 4.21
CA VAL A 97 -3.42 -3.64 2.84
C VAL A 97 -4.12 -5.00 2.81
N PRO A 98 -5.45 -5.05 2.62
CA PRO A 98 -6.18 -6.31 2.55
C PRO A 98 -5.62 -7.25 1.48
N VAL A 99 -5.51 -8.54 1.85
CA VAL A 99 -4.99 -9.59 0.97
C VAL A 99 -6.16 -10.40 0.40
N LEU A 100 -6.39 -10.25 -0.91
CA LEU A 100 -7.47 -10.93 -1.62
C LEU A 100 -6.97 -12.28 -2.13
N ARG A 101 -7.26 -13.36 -1.40
CA ARG A 101 -6.97 -14.71 -1.91
C ARG A 101 -7.87 -15.03 -3.09
N MET A 102 -7.28 -15.59 -4.15
CA MET A 102 -8.01 -16.05 -5.32
C MET A 102 -8.98 -17.17 -4.93
N ARG A 103 -10.23 -17.07 -5.37
CA ARG A 103 -11.26 -18.10 -5.22
C ARG A 103 -11.77 -18.51 -6.59
N LEU A 104 -12.02 -19.79 -6.82
CA LEU A 104 -12.67 -20.24 -8.06
C LEU A 104 -14.14 -19.79 -8.07
N ALA A 105 -14.63 -19.33 -9.22
CA ALA A 105 -16.02 -18.89 -9.36
C ALA A 105 -17.04 -19.96 -8.96
N LEU A 106 -16.73 -21.24 -9.19
CA LEU A 106 -17.57 -22.38 -8.78
C LEU A 106 -17.76 -22.53 -7.25
N ASN A 107 -16.91 -21.86 -6.45
CA ASN A 107 -16.96 -21.86 -4.98
C ASN A 107 -17.53 -20.54 -4.43
N VAL A 108 -18.19 -19.75 -5.26
CA VAL A 108 -18.79 -18.46 -4.90
C VAL A 108 -20.24 -18.47 -5.37
N ASP A 109 -21.19 -18.43 -4.43
CA ASP A 109 -22.63 -18.56 -4.72
C ASP A 109 -23.12 -17.53 -5.75
N VAL A 110 -22.76 -16.26 -5.52
CA VAL A 110 -23.06 -15.14 -6.41
C VAL A 110 -21.80 -14.30 -6.55
N VAL A 111 -21.33 -14.10 -7.79
CA VAL A 111 -20.19 -13.23 -8.07
C VAL A 111 -20.69 -11.80 -8.23
N HIS A 112 -20.74 -11.05 -7.13
CA HIS A 112 -21.08 -9.63 -7.13
C HIS A 112 -20.00 -8.79 -7.81
N THR A 113 -20.42 -7.81 -8.60
CA THR A 113 -19.53 -6.93 -9.37
C THR A 113 -19.97 -5.48 -9.23
N ASP A 114 -20.36 -5.04 -8.03
CA ASP A 114 -20.75 -3.64 -7.82
C ASP A 114 -19.61 -2.71 -8.24
N PRO A 115 -19.90 -1.61 -8.97
CA PRO A 115 -18.86 -0.84 -9.63
C PRO A 115 -17.92 -0.15 -8.64
N VAL A 116 -16.63 -0.14 -8.97
CA VAL A 116 -15.58 0.61 -8.27
C VAL A 116 -14.98 1.69 -9.18
N VAL A 117 -14.25 2.66 -8.61
CA VAL A 117 -13.35 3.50 -9.39
C VAL A 117 -11.99 2.81 -9.45
N PHE A 118 -11.57 2.42 -10.65
CA PHE A 118 -10.25 1.84 -10.88
C PHE A 118 -9.19 2.93 -11.02
N GLU A 119 -8.09 2.84 -10.27
CA GLU A 119 -6.99 3.80 -10.35
C GLU A 119 -5.73 3.18 -10.97
N SER A 120 -5.29 2.03 -10.45
CA SER A 120 -4.04 1.41 -10.89
C SER A 120 -3.98 -0.09 -10.58
N ALA A 121 -3.11 -0.81 -11.31
CA ALA A 121 -2.81 -2.21 -11.06
C ALA A 121 -1.37 -2.54 -11.50
N TRP A 122 -0.63 -3.30 -10.69
CA TRP A 122 0.76 -3.67 -11.00
C TRP A 122 1.19 -4.95 -10.25
N ILE A 123 2.09 -5.71 -10.86
CA ILE A 123 2.77 -6.82 -10.18
C ILE A 123 3.93 -6.26 -9.34
N SER A 124 4.06 -6.73 -8.10
CA SER A 124 5.18 -6.37 -7.22
C SER A 124 6.53 -6.73 -7.83
N LYS A 125 7.60 -6.02 -7.48
CA LYS A 125 8.93 -6.26 -8.08
C LYS A 125 9.44 -7.68 -7.82
N ASN A 126 9.20 -8.23 -6.63
CA ASN A 126 9.46 -9.63 -6.28
C ASN A 126 8.43 -10.63 -6.86
N ARG A 127 7.45 -10.18 -7.64
CA ARG A 127 6.38 -10.96 -8.29
C ARG A 127 5.47 -11.77 -7.34
N ARG A 128 5.47 -11.43 -6.05
CA ARG A 128 4.65 -12.13 -5.04
C ARG A 128 3.21 -11.66 -4.98
N TYR A 129 2.92 -10.45 -5.47
CA TYR A 129 1.60 -9.85 -5.39
C TYR A 129 1.20 -9.15 -6.69
N LEU A 130 -0.08 -9.27 -7.05
CA LEU A 130 -0.76 -8.31 -7.91
C LEU A 130 -1.42 -7.27 -7.00
N ASN A 131 -0.99 -6.01 -7.08
CA ASN A 131 -1.53 -4.92 -6.28
C ASN A 131 -2.54 -4.11 -7.11
N LEU A 132 -3.61 -3.63 -6.46
CA LEU A 132 -4.62 -2.76 -7.05
C LEU A 132 -4.78 -1.49 -6.21
N GLY A 133 -4.83 -0.34 -6.88
CA GLY A 133 -5.35 0.92 -6.34
C GLY A 133 -6.78 1.12 -6.81
N LEU A 134 -7.70 1.23 -5.86
CA LEU A 134 -9.13 1.40 -6.09
C LEU A 134 -9.65 2.59 -5.27
N SER A 135 -10.76 3.14 -5.70
CA SER A 135 -11.55 4.08 -4.90
C SER A 135 -12.99 3.58 -4.84
N LEU A 136 -13.42 3.23 -3.63
CA LEU A 136 -14.74 2.68 -3.36
C LEU A 136 -15.69 3.81 -3.00
N LYS A 137 -16.89 3.81 -3.56
CA LYS A 137 -17.94 4.69 -3.09
C LYS A 137 -18.48 4.16 -1.77
N THR A 138 -18.57 5.03 -0.77
CA THR A 138 -18.98 4.69 0.58
C THR A 138 -19.77 5.83 1.22
N GLY A 139 -20.34 5.55 2.38
CA GLY A 139 -21.32 6.38 3.04
C GLY A 139 -21.68 5.78 4.39
N ARG A 140 -22.32 6.58 5.24
CA ARG A 140 -22.85 6.07 6.51
C ARG A 140 -24.12 5.26 6.22
N ALA A 141 -24.02 3.94 6.37
CA ALA A 141 -25.19 3.07 6.30
C ALA A 141 -26.06 3.21 7.57
N GLU A 142 -27.36 3.02 7.43
CA GLU A 142 -28.29 2.93 8.57
C GLU A 142 -28.04 1.62 9.35
N ASP A 143 -27.82 0.52 8.63
CA ASP A 143 -27.35 -0.73 9.22
C ASP A 143 -25.84 -0.66 9.52
N LYS A 144 -25.50 -0.72 10.80
CA LYS A 144 -24.10 -0.71 11.27
C LYS A 144 -23.31 -1.97 10.88
N LYS A 145 -23.98 -3.03 10.42
CA LYS A 145 -23.35 -4.27 9.93
C LYS A 145 -23.05 -4.23 8.44
N ALA A 146 -23.58 -3.26 7.69
CA ALA A 146 -23.31 -3.14 6.27
C ALA A 146 -21.83 -2.83 6.05
N VAL A 147 -21.14 -3.80 5.44
CA VAL A 147 -19.71 -3.69 5.10
C VAL A 147 -19.49 -4.13 3.67
N GLN A 148 -18.78 -3.31 2.91
CA GLN A 148 -18.38 -3.68 1.55
C GLN A 148 -17.42 -4.86 1.61
N SER A 149 -17.46 -5.72 0.59
CA SER A 149 -16.62 -6.91 0.49
C SER A 149 -15.88 -6.94 -0.83
N LEU A 150 -14.58 -7.21 -0.78
CA LEU A 150 -13.72 -7.38 -1.96
C LEU A 150 -13.12 -8.78 -1.96
N ALA A 151 -13.00 -9.38 -3.14
CA ALA A 151 -12.27 -10.62 -3.36
C ALA A 151 -11.74 -10.68 -4.80
N MET A 152 -10.83 -11.63 -5.05
CA MET A 152 -10.45 -11.99 -6.41
C MET A 152 -11.07 -13.32 -6.78
N VAL A 153 -11.82 -13.35 -7.88
CA VAL A 153 -12.49 -14.56 -8.38
C VAL A 153 -11.84 -15.00 -9.68
N ALA A 154 -11.50 -16.27 -9.79
CA ALA A 154 -11.04 -16.88 -11.03
C ALA A 154 -12.23 -17.53 -11.74
N ASP A 155 -12.64 -16.94 -12.87
CA ASP A 155 -13.71 -17.46 -13.73
C ASP A 155 -13.23 -18.70 -14.48
N ALA A 156 -11.98 -18.71 -14.93
CA ALA A 156 -11.37 -19.84 -15.61
C ALA A 156 -9.84 -19.79 -15.53
N VAL A 157 -9.21 -20.96 -15.62
CA VAL A 157 -7.77 -21.12 -15.88
C VAL A 157 -7.62 -21.99 -17.12
N LYS A 158 -7.09 -21.43 -18.21
CA LYS A 158 -6.96 -22.12 -19.49
C LYS A 158 -5.50 -22.34 -19.85
N LYS A 159 -5.13 -23.59 -20.15
CA LYS A 159 -3.80 -23.90 -20.67
C LYS A 159 -3.64 -23.36 -22.09
N ARG A 160 -2.47 -22.81 -22.39
CA ARG A 160 -2.06 -22.35 -23.72
C ARG A 160 -1.16 -23.38 -24.40
N ALA A 161 -1.00 -23.23 -25.72
CA ALA A 161 -0.16 -24.10 -26.53
C ALA A 161 1.33 -24.07 -26.15
N ASP A 162 1.82 -22.92 -25.65
CA ASP A 162 3.20 -22.73 -25.19
C ASP A 162 3.48 -23.29 -23.77
N GLY A 163 2.49 -23.96 -23.16
CA GLY A 163 2.60 -24.54 -21.83
C GLY A 163 2.22 -23.60 -20.68
N GLY A 164 2.10 -22.29 -20.92
CA GLY A 164 1.60 -21.33 -19.93
C GLY A 164 0.10 -21.43 -19.70
N ARG A 165 -0.42 -20.73 -18.67
CA ARG A 165 -1.86 -20.65 -18.38
C ARG A 165 -2.35 -19.21 -18.45
N ASN A 166 -3.58 -19.03 -18.93
CA ASN A 166 -4.33 -17.80 -18.81
C ASN A 166 -5.28 -17.89 -17.62
N PHE A 167 -5.08 -17.04 -16.62
CA PHE A 167 -5.98 -16.84 -15.50
C PHE A 167 -6.97 -15.73 -15.83
N TYR A 168 -8.23 -16.08 -16.05
CA TYR A 168 -9.31 -15.13 -16.24
C TYR A 168 -9.89 -14.79 -14.87
N LEU A 169 -9.52 -13.62 -14.37
CA LEU A 169 -9.87 -13.13 -13.06
C LEU A 169 -10.90 -12.01 -13.14
N ARG A 170 -11.71 -11.89 -12.10
CA ARG A 170 -12.68 -10.82 -11.90
C ARG A 170 -12.57 -10.28 -10.49
N LEU A 171 -12.54 -8.95 -10.37
CA LEU A 171 -12.71 -8.31 -9.07
C LEU A 171 -14.14 -8.53 -8.60
N TYR A 172 -14.30 -9.30 -7.53
CA TYR A 172 -15.56 -9.36 -6.80
C TYR A 172 -15.66 -8.11 -5.94
N HIS A 173 -16.81 -7.44 -6.03
CA HIS A 173 -17.17 -6.36 -5.13
C HIS A 173 -18.65 -6.43 -4.81
N ALA A 174 -18.96 -6.47 -3.51
CA ALA A 174 -20.31 -6.34 -3.01
C ALA A 174 -20.41 -5.08 -2.15
N GLN A 175 -21.25 -4.14 -2.59
CA GLN A 175 -21.54 -2.89 -1.90
C GLN A 175 -22.32 -3.15 -0.59
N ASN A 176 -23.07 -4.25 -0.53
CA ASN A 176 -23.79 -4.73 0.65
C ASN A 176 -24.68 -3.65 1.32
N GLY A 177 -25.34 -2.82 0.52
CA GLY A 177 -26.23 -1.76 1.01
C GLY A 177 -25.51 -0.55 1.62
N VAL A 178 -24.18 -0.49 1.56
CA VAL A 178 -23.44 0.73 1.96
C VAL A 178 -23.74 1.85 0.96
N PRO A 179 -24.19 3.03 1.38
CA PRO A 179 -24.49 4.12 0.45
C PRO A 179 -23.25 4.61 -0.32
N GLU A 180 -23.46 5.18 -1.49
CA GLU A 180 -22.40 5.59 -2.42
C GLU A 180 -22.23 7.13 -2.48
N TYR A 181 -22.05 7.78 -1.33
CA TYR A 181 -22.07 9.25 -1.22
C TYR A 181 -20.73 9.93 -1.53
N TYR A 182 -19.62 9.33 -1.08
CA TYR A 182 -18.27 9.85 -1.30
C TYR A 182 -17.30 8.71 -1.57
N SER A 183 -16.10 9.03 -2.04
CA SER A 183 -15.10 8.02 -2.39
C SER A 183 -14.04 7.85 -1.30
N SER A 184 -13.66 6.61 -1.02
CA SER A 184 -12.54 6.26 -0.15
C SER A 184 -11.53 5.41 -0.91
N ARG A 185 -10.27 5.83 -0.89
CA ARG A 185 -9.19 5.11 -1.56
C ARG A 185 -8.79 3.88 -0.76
N VAL A 186 -8.63 2.76 -1.45
CA VAL A 186 -8.14 1.50 -0.87
C VAL A 186 -7.08 0.89 -1.77
N PHE A 187 -6.07 0.29 -1.14
CA PHE A 187 -5.14 -0.59 -1.80
C PHE A 187 -5.39 -2.03 -1.37
N VAL A 188 -5.33 -2.96 -2.32
CA VAL A 188 -5.47 -4.39 -2.05
C VAL A 188 -4.38 -5.17 -2.78
N SER A 189 -4.00 -6.33 -2.25
CA SER A 189 -3.01 -7.22 -2.86
C SER A 189 -3.58 -8.63 -3.04
N MET A 190 -3.44 -9.22 -4.21
CA MET A 190 -3.68 -10.64 -4.44
C MET A 190 -2.35 -11.39 -4.44
N PRO A 191 -2.14 -12.41 -3.59
CA PRO A 191 -0.96 -13.26 -3.67
C PRO A 191 -0.89 -13.97 -5.02
N MET A 192 0.30 -14.08 -5.59
CA MET A 192 0.56 -14.75 -6.87
C MET A 192 1.09 -16.17 -6.70
N THR A 193 0.86 -16.82 -5.56
CA THR A 193 1.42 -18.15 -5.23
C THR A 193 1.07 -19.23 -6.25
N ASP A 194 -0.10 -19.13 -6.87
CA ASP A 194 -0.58 -20.12 -7.86
C ASP A 194 -0.18 -19.77 -9.31
N ILE A 195 0.49 -18.64 -9.52
CA ILE A 195 0.80 -18.07 -10.84
C ILE A 195 2.30 -18.15 -11.08
N GLN A 196 2.69 -18.95 -12.07
CA GLN A 196 4.09 -19.27 -12.36
C GLN A 196 4.65 -18.35 -13.45
N PRO A 197 5.99 -18.25 -13.58
CA PRO A 197 6.60 -17.64 -14.76
C PRO A 197 6.06 -18.26 -16.05
N GLY A 198 5.64 -17.41 -17.00
CA GLY A 198 5.01 -17.83 -18.26
C GLY A 198 3.48 -17.85 -18.23
N ASP A 199 2.85 -17.85 -17.05
CA ASP A 199 1.40 -17.61 -16.95
C ASP A 199 1.05 -16.13 -17.23
N SER A 200 -0.20 -15.89 -17.62
CA SER A 200 -0.74 -14.56 -17.83
C SER A 200 -2.04 -14.36 -17.06
N ILE A 201 -2.29 -13.12 -16.63
CA ILE A 201 -3.49 -12.72 -15.90
C ILE A 201 -4.32 -11.83 -16.81
N ILE A 202 -5.61 -12.13 -16.93
CA ILE A 202 -6.62 -11.29 -17.57
C ILE A 202 -7.61 -10.90 -16.49
N LEU A 203 -7.50 -9.68 -15.98
CA LEU A 203 -8.30 -9.16 -14.88
C LEU A 203 -9.41 -8.22 -15.39
N ASP A 204 -10.66 -8.58 -15.10
CA ASP A 204 -11.84 -7.76 -15.34
C ASP A 204 -12.29 -7.04 -14.07
N ILE A 205 -12.56 -5.74 -14.19
CA ILE A 205 -12.95 -4.85 -13.11
C ILE A 205 -14.17 -4.05 -13.56
N ASN A 206 -15.31 -4.24 -12.90
CA ASN A 206 -16.50 -3.44 -13.20
C ASN A 206 -16.35 -2.03 -12.62
N THR A 207 -16.61 -1.00 -13.44
CA THR A 207 -16.52 0.40 -13.02
C THR A 207 -17.78 1.16 -13.40
N TYR A 208 -17.97 2.35 -12.84
CA TYR A 208 -19.08 3.24 -13.21
C TYR A 208 -19.09 3.67 -14.68
N LYS A 209 -17.99 3.47 -15.42
CA LYS A 209 -17.87 3.75 -16.85
C LYS A 209 -17.91 2.48 -17.71
N GLY A 210 -18.23 1.34 -17.12
CA GLY A 210 -18.20 0.02 -17.76
C GLY A 210 -16.98 -0.82 -17.35
N MET A 211 -16.86 -1.99 -17.98
CA MET A 211 -15.83 -2.96 -17.66
C MET A 211 -14.44 -2.47 -18.10
N VAL A 212 -13.47 -2.56 -17.20
CA VAL A 212 -12.04 -2.34 -17.49
C VAL A 212 -11.34 -3.69 -17.45
N ARG A 213 -10.55 -4.01 -18.49
CA ARG A 213 -9.71 -5.21 -18.56
C ARG A 213 -8.23 -4.84 -18.47
N LYS A 214 -7.48 -5.58 -17.66
CA LYS A 214 -6.01 -5.51 -17.55
C LYS A 214 -5.37 -6.86 -17.84
N CYS A 215 -4.24 -6.83 -18.54
CA CYS A 215 -3.46 -8.02 -18.88
C CYS A 215 -2.06 -7.91 -18.29
N PHE A 216 -1.58 -8.97 -17.65
CA PHE A 216 -0.24 -9.07 -17.06
C PHE A 216 0.46 -10.37 -17.47
#